data_AF-A0A4Y3P9S3-F1
#
_entry.id   AF-A0A4Y3P9S3-F1
#
_cell.length_a   1.000
_cell.length_b   1.000
_cell.length_c   1.000
_cell.angle_alpha   90.00
_cell.angle_beta   90.00
_cell.angle_gamma   90.00
#
_symmetry.space_group_name_H-M   'P 1'
#
loop_
_entity.id
_entity.type
_entity.pdbx_description
1 polymer ?
#
loop_
_entity_poly.entity_id
_entity_poly.type
_entity_poly.pdbx_seq_one_letter_code
_entity_poly.pdbx_strand_id
1 'polypeptide(L)' 'MSPLVGCWAHARRKFDEALKALPASPDKDETAVQQGLQFCNQLFAIERELKDVTPEERYTVRMERSKPILDAYLAWLRQ' A
#
# COMPACT_ATOMS: atom_id res chain seq x y z
N MET A 1 -14.07 -9.09 19.95
CA MET A 1 -14.22 -8.27 18.73
C MET A 1 -13.02 -8.59 17.87
N SER A 2 -13.10 -9.58 16.97
CA SER A 2 -11.98 -9.91 16.08
C SER A 2 -11.77 -8.71 15.16
N PRO A 3 -10.60 -8.04 15.18
CA PRO A 3 -10.31 -7.05 14.17
C PRO A 3 -10.39 -7.77 12.82
N LEU A 4 -11.20 -7.24 11.90
CA LEU A 4 -11.08 -7.59 10.50
C LEU A 4 -9.65 -7.23 10.11
N VAL A 5 -8.73 -8.20 10.11
CA VAL A 5 -7.36 -8.00 9.66
C VAL A 5 -7.44 -7.79 8.15
N GLY A 6 -7.64 -6.53 7.75
CA GLY A 6 -7.64 -6.14 6.35
C GLY A 6 -6.25 -6.38 5.78
N CYS A 7 -6.13 -7.31 4.84
CA CYS A 7 -4.86 -7.52 4.16
C CYS A 7 -4.61 -6.41 3.12
N TRP A 8 -3.34 -6.11 2.86
CA TRP A 8 -2.93 -5.10 1.88
C TRP A 8 -3.46 -5.37 0.48
N ALA A 9 -3.70 -6.64 0.12
CA ALA A 9 -4.33 -7.01 -1.15
C ALA A 9 -5.77 -6.47 -1.27
N HIS A 10 -6.55 -6.52 -0.19
CA HIS A 10 -7.91 -6.00 -0.17
C HIS A 10 -7.92 -4.47 -0.21
N ALA A 11 -7.04 -3.81 0.56
CA ALA A 11 -6.90 -2.34 0.52
C ALA A 11 -6.55 -1.85 -0.88
N ARG A 12 -5.54 -2.46 -1.52
CA ARG A 12 -5.12 -2.14 -2.91
C ARG A 12 -6.28 -2.29 -3.90
N ARG A 13 -7.05 -3.37 -3.80
CA ARG A 13 -8.21 -3.60 -4.69
C ARG A 13 -9.27 -2.51 -4.54
N LYS A 14 -9.51 -2.04 -3.31
CA LYS A 14 -10.47 -0.95 -3.08
C LYS A 14 -10.03 0.37 -3.70
N PHE A 15 -8.75 0.72 -3.64
CA PHE A 15 -8.23 1.89 -4.34
C PHE A 15 -8.29 1.73 -5.86
N ASP A 16 -7.97 0.56 -6.40
CA ASP A 16 -8.09 0.27 -7.84
C ASP A 16 -9.54 0.37 -8.34
N GLU A 17 -10.50 -0.20 -7.60
CA GLU A 17 -11.94 -0.09 -7.88
C GLU A 17 -12.39 1.39 -7.87
N ALA A 18 -11.98 2.15 -6.85
CA ALA A 18 -12.31 3.57 -6.74
C ALA A 18 -11.70 4.38 -7.89
N LEU A 19 -10.45 4.09 -8.30
CA LEU A 19 -9.77 4.79 -9.38
C LEU A 19 -10.48 4.57 -10.73
N LYS A 20 -10.97 3.36 -10.97
CA LYS A 20 -11.75 3.01 -12.16
C LYS A 20 -13.13 3.66 -12.19
N ALA A 21 -13.71 3.95 -11.02
CA ALA A 21 -15.00 4.62 -10.91
C ALA A 21 -14.92 6.15 -11.09
N LEU A 22 -13.72 6.74 -11.00
CA LEU A 22 -13.54 8.17 -11.21
C LEU A 22 -13.78 8.56 -12.69
N PRO A 23 -14.46 9.69 -12.94
CA PRO A 23 -14.62 10.22 -14.30
C PRO A 23 -13.26 10.47 -14.96
N ALA A 24 -13.23 10.50 -16.29
CA ALA A 24 -12.02 10.76 -17.05
C ALA A 24 -11.61 12.24 -16.89
N SER A 25 -10.88 12.53 -15.82
CA SER A 25 -10.24 13.83 -15.56
C SER A 25 -8.76 13.77 -15.95
N PRO A 26 -8.17 14.85 -16.47
CA PRO A 26 -6.73 14.93 -16.71
C PRO A 26 -5.90 14.86 -15.40
N ASP A 27 -6.47 15.26 -14.26
CA ASP A 27 -5.77 15.33 -12.96
C ASP A 27 -5.95 14.07 -12.09
N LYS A 28 -5.96 12.87 -12.69
CA LYS A 28 -6.07 11.61 -11.93
C LYS A 28 -4.86 11.39 -11.01
N ASP A 29 -3.72 11.96 -11.38
CA ASP A 29 -2.45 11.72 -10.71
C ASP A 29 -2.35 12.30 -9.29
N GLU A 30 -3.15 13.32 -8.96
CA GLU A 30 -3.16 13.97 -7.64
C GLU A 30 -4.29 13.51 -6.71
N THR A 31 -5.07 12.50 -7.11
CA THR A 31 -6.21 12.06 -6.28
C THR A 31 -5.77 11.26 -5.06
N ALA A 32 -6.48 11.41 -3.94
CA ALA A 32 -6.29 10.60 -2.74
C ALA A 32 -6.38 9.09 -3.03
N VAL A 33 -7.21 8.70 -4.01
CA VAL A 33 -7.34 7.31 -4.46
C VAL A 33 -6.05 6.80 -5.09
N GLN A 34 -5.41 7.60 -5.95
CA GLN A 34 -4.14 7.24 -6.56
C GLN A 34 -3.01 7.20 -5.52
N GLN A 35 -2.96 8.15 -4.59
CA GLN A 35 -1.98 8.14 -3.49
C GLN A 35 -2.10 6.86 -2.65
N GLY A 36 -3.32 6.48 -2.25
CA GLY A 36 -3.56 5.22 -1.53
C GLY A 36 -3.13 3.97 -2.30
N LEU A 37 -3.38 3.95 -3.62
CA LEU A 37 -2.92 2.89 -4.52
C LEU A 37 -1.39 2.82 -4.59
N GLN A 38 -0.71 3.97 -4.63
CA GLN A 38 0.76 4.04 -4.67
C GLN A 38 1.41 3.47 -3.40
N PHE A 39 0.90 3.82 -2.21
CA PHE A 39 1.38 3.22 -0.96
C PHE A 39 1.29 1.68 -0.99
N CYS A 40 0.16 1.15 -1.45
CA CYS A 40 -0.01 -0.29 -1.62
C CYS A 40 0.98 -0.87 -2.63
N ASN A 41 1.17 -0.22 -3.78
CA ASN A 41 2.08 -0.70 -4.82
C ASN A 41 3.54 -0.74 -4.34
N GLN A 42 3.99 0.25 -3.57
CA GLN A 42 5.34 0.27 -3.00
C GLN A 42 5.58 -0.91 -2.06
N LEU A 43 4.63 -1.22 -1.17
CA LEU A 43 4.71 -2.40 -0.30
C LEU A 43 4.79 -3.70 -1.12
N PHE A 44 3.95 -3.84 -2.15
CA PHE A 44 3.97 -5.02 -3.02
C PHE A 44 5.21 -5.12 -3.90
N ALA A 45 5.91 -4.02 -4.19
CA ALA A 45 7.19 -4.06 -4.89
C ALA A 45 8.28 -4.65 -3.98
N ILE A 46 8.34 -4.20 -2.72
CA ILE A 46 9.25 -4.75 -1.72
C ILE A 46 8.98 -6.25 -1.51
N GLU A 47 7.73 -6.65 -1.32
CA GLU A 47 7.39 -8.07 -1.11
C GLU A 47 7.73 -8.96 -2.32
N ARG A 48 7.72 -8.42 -3.54
CA ARG A 48 8.14 -9.14 -4.74
C ARG A 48 9.65 -9.38 -4.76
N GLU A 49 10.44 -8.42 -4.30
CA GLU A 49 11.90 -8.57 -4.15
C GLU A 49 12.27 -9.54 -3.03
N LEU A 50 11.44 -9.63 -1.99
CA LEU A 50 11.65 -10.50 -0.82
C LEU A 50 11.07 -11.92 -0.96
N LYS A 51 10.72 -12.34 -2.18
CA LYS A 51 10.07 -13.62 -2.43
C LYS A 51 10.93 -14.81 -1.97
N ASP A 52 12.21 -14.79 -2.31
CA ASP A 52 13.11 -15.94 -2.17
C ASP A 52 14.16 -15.78 -1.04
N VAL A 53 14.04 -14.73 -0.21
CA VAL A 53 14.93 -14.50 0.95
C VAL A 53 14.47 -15.29 2.18
N THR A 54 15.36 -15.43 3.16
CA THR A 54 15.04 -16.06 4.45
C THR A 54 14.00 -15.24 5.25
N PRO A 55 13.24 -15.87 6.16
CA PRO A 55 12.31 -15.15 7.03
C PRO A 55 12.96 -14.02 7.84
N GLU A 56 14.20 -14.23 8.30
CA GLU A 56 14.98 -13.28 9.09
C GLU A 56 15.36 -12.05 8.24
N GLU A 57 15.90 -12.27 7.05
CA GLU A 57 16.21 -11.18 6.11
C GLU A 57 14.94 -10.44 5.70
N ARG A 58 13.85 -11.17 5.40
CA ARG A 58 12.56 -10.57 5.09
C ARG A 58 12.06 -9.66 6.20
N TYR A 59 12.22 -10.07 7.46
CA TYR A 59 11.84 -9.24 8.60
C TYR A 59 12.67 -7.96 8.68
N THR A 60 14.00 -8.08 8.61
CA THR A 60 14.92 -6.94 8.64
C THR A 60 14.58 -5.95 7.53
N VAL A 61 14.42 -6.42 6.30
CA VAL A 61 14.10 -5.55 5.16
C VAL A 61 12.72 -4.91 5.31
N ARG A 62 11.71 -5.60 5.85
CA ARG A 62 10.41 -4.99 6.14
C ARG A 62 10.52 -3.88 7.18
N MET A 63 11.37 -4.02 8.19
CA MET A 63 11.59 -2.98 9.19
C MET A 63 12.31 -1.76 8.59
N GLU A 64 13.23 -1.97 7.65
CA GLU A 64 13.98 -0.88 7.03
C GLU A 64 13.20 -0.18 5.91
N ARG A 65 12.49 -0.93 5.07
CA ARG A 65 11.87 -0.43 3.84
C ARG A 65 10.35 -0.33 3.93
N SER A 66 9.69 -1.36 4.47
CA SER A 66 8.21 -1.38 4.51
C SER A 66 7.66 -0.50 5.64
N LYS A 67 8.29 -0.49 6.82
CA LYS A 67 7.81 0.25 7.99
C LYS A 67 7.72 1.77 7.74
N PRO A 68 8.72 2.46 7.16
CA PRO A 68 8.58 3.89 6.86
C PRO A 68 7.42 4.22 5.92
N ILE A 69 7.12 3.32 4.96
CA ILE A 69 5.98 3.47 4.05
C ILE A 69 4.66 3.34 4.81
N LEU A 70 4.58 2.38 5.74
CA LEU A 70 3.40 2.20 6.58
C LEU A 70 3.17 3.38 7.52
N ASP A 71 4.23 3.94 8.08
CA ASP A 71 4.16 5.12 8.94
C ASP A 71 3.69 6.34 8.13
N ALA A 72 4.22 6.53 6.92
CA ALA A 72 3.78 7.59 6.01
C ALA A 72 2.31 7.39 5.57
N TYR A 73 1.91 6.17 5.25
CA TYR A 73 0.53 5.82 4.91
C TYR A 73 -0.43 6.13 6.07
N LEU A 74 -0.05 5.75 7.30
CA LEU A 74 -0.85 6.02 8.50
C LEU A 74 -0.96 7.52 8.79
N ALA A 75 0.15 8.26 8.62
CA ALA A 75 0.14 9.71 8.75
C ALA A 75 -0.79 10.35 7.70
N TRP A 76 -0.72 9.91 6.45
CA TRP A 76 -1.58 10.37 5.36
C TRP A 76 -3.06 10.09 5.63
N LEU A 77 -3.43 8.91 6.14
CA LEU A 77 -4.81 8.57 6.50
C LEU A 77 -5.40 9.46 7.62
N ARG A 78 -4.55 10.13 8.38
CA ARG A 78 -4.94 10.99 9.52
C ARG A 78 -4.94 12.48 9.18
N GLN A 79 -4.62 12.84 7.94
CA GLN A 79 -4.64 14.22 7.46
C GLN A 79 -6.07 14.77 7.34
#